data_AF-S8FEE6-F1
#
_entry.id   AF-S8FEE6-F1
#
_cell.length_a   1.000
_cell.length_b   1.000
_cell.length_c   1.000
_cell.angle_alpha   90.00
_cell.angle_beta   90.00
_cell.angle_gamma   90.00
#
_symmetry.space_group_name_H-M   'P 1'
#
loop_
_entity.id
_entity.type
_entity.pdbx_description
1 polymer ?
#
loop_
_entity_poly.entity_id
_entity_poly.type
_entity_poly.pdbx_seq_one_letter_code
_entity_poly.pdbx_strand_id
1 'polypeptide(L)'
;MKASFSSLPTEVIEAVILCTAAGRFPSAIGALSQTCRALYALIYQATDHHLWRAIFLSTFDDPRKLRYYDTDGFDWGSHFRERVWAASFLKRHVRPLRIQKVYTLRSRTTASPIVDLTSTYDMSASVKMLNTLLSVIKTTAPNECHHPLPGESGGCTVEQWEALLSSRSLSFAYHTSPQFPPRLGYSPCLNVPWLQAVLKNGLPASLITKISRESRGLHWDNSPEAIALGELITCTGFLPIRNVVEEQTGRLASSSSRRSIDGPAPDVGISGMNMSVDDQKARAHYRARELVYRMSYLSRRRHWGPYLAVAPTAEDEPLAALRNYEHEESAVDYARRTLLEMFQRATDELSESEDPDYIPSADVETGSSTYSDDGRPDDEDGEPPPVDLVQSRKRKRVVPTPEELKPDWTWLAAARVLFDQYFSDLEELNPEEFVDWNFWREAWASRLRDGPLSFVHDDGPVEGSSSTLVNENALYCRDWAGVQGVWRRAVLWLAYADLEHHNHFGGFDDPGLYECRIRVPMRLRVVGYGAPAVAAYPDRPTIIVEGEMGGQDFEGHPDDTPDDIRRVHGTVSMLSTGHTSSSKRNRNVDQWASEGVQIGAVGSEAGVLGLWTGARHEGRDPIGPFWQWRVA
;
A
#
# COMPACT_ATOMS: atom_id res chain seq x y z
N MET A 1 62.35 -12.01 -16.54
CA MET A 1 60.96 -12.47 -16.35
C MET A 1 60.04 -11.52 -17.09
N LYS A 2 59.14 -12.00 -17.95
CA LYS A 2 58.09 -11.12 -18.53
C LYS A 2 57.11 -10.77 -17.42
N ALA A 3 56.86 -9.48 -17.21
CA ALA A 3 55.83 -9.03 -16.28
C ALA A 3 54.48 -9.65 -16.71
N SER A 4 53.81 -10.29 -15.76
CA SER A 4 52.52 -10.95 -15.98
C SER A 4 51.52 -10.38 -14.99
N PHE A 5 50.24 -10.33 -15.35
CA PHE A 5 49.19 -9.89 -14.43
C PHE A 5 49.20 -10.70 -13.12
N SER A 6 49.51 -12.00 -13.22
CA SER A 6 49.66 -12.91 -12.07
C SER A 6 50.87 -12.65 -11.16
N SER A 7 51.83 -11.79 -11.58
CA SER A 7 52.98 -11.41 -10.75
C SER A 7 52.73 -10.12 -9.95
N LEU A 8 51.54 -9.53 -10.04
CA LEU A 8 51.15 -8.38 -9.22
C LEU A 8 50.85 -8.83 -7.78
N PRO A 9 51.12 -7.98 -6.78
CA PRO A 9 50.63 -8.20 -5.41
C PRO A 9 49.11 -8.34 -5.39
N THR A 10 48.59 -9.16 -4.48
CA THR A 10 47.16 -9.46 -4.35
C THR A 10 46.33 -8.19 -4.18
N GLU A 11 46.81 -7.25 -3.37
CA GLU A 11 46.16 -5.97 -3.08
C GLU A 11 46.00 -5.11 -4.34
N VAL A 12 46.95 -5.19 -5.28
CA VAL A 12 46.87 -4.49 -6.57
C VAL A 12 45.82 -5.15 -7.47
N ILE A 13 45.74 -6.48 -7.45
CA ILE A 13 44.72 -7.23 -8.21
C ILE A 13 43.32 -6.90 -7.67
N GLU A 14 43.15 -6.84 -6.35
CA GLU A 14 41.90 -6.45 -5.68
C GLU A 14 41.51 -5.01 -6.02
N ALA A 15 42.46 -4.07 -6.03
CA ALA A 15 42.22 -2.68 -6.44
C ALA A 15 41.76 -2.59 -7.91
N VAL A 16 42.35 -3.39 -8.81
CA VAL A 16 41.90 -3.48 -10.21
C VAL A 16 40.46 -4.01 -10.28
N ILE A 17 40.12 -5.05 -9.51
CA ILE A 17 38.76 -5.60 -9.43
C ILE A 17 37.79 -4.52 -8.94
N LEU A 18 38.13 -3.78 -7.89
CA LEU A 18 37.31 -2.70 -7.34
C LEU A 18 37.03 -1.61 -8.37
N CYS A 19 38.05 -1.21 -9.14
CA CYS A 19 37.90 -0.23 -10.21
C CYS A 19 36.91 -0.69 -11.30
N THR A 20 36.80 -1.99 -11.57
CA THR A 20 35.80 -2.49 -12.54
C THR A 20 34.36 -2.34 -12.04
N ALA A 21 34.12 -2.54 -10.73
CA ALA A 21 32.83 -2.33 -10.12
C ALA A 21 32.45 -0.84 -10.10
N ALA A 22 33.34 0.00 -9.58
CA ALA A 22 33.17 1.46 -9.53
C ALA A 22 32.99 2.07 -10.94
N GLY A 23 33.68 1.51 -11.94
CA GLY A 23 33.56 1.89 -13.35
C GLY A 23 32.26 1.44 -14.04
N ARG A 24 31.31 0.82 -13.34
CA ARG A 24 30.05 0.27 -13.88
C ARG A 24 30.23 -0.90 -14.86
N PHE A 25 31.28 -1.70 -14.69
CA PHE A 25 31.53 -2.93 -15.45
C PHE A 25 31.58 -4.17 -14.54
N PRO A 26 30.52 -4.46 -13.75
CA PRO A 26 30.56 -5.54 -12.76
C PRO A 26 30.70 -6.94 -13.37
N SER A 27 30.32 -7.14 -14.63
CA SER A 27 30.52 -8.42 -15.33
C SER A 27 31.98 -8.75 -15.59
N ALA A 28 32.88 -7.76 -15.56
CA ALA A 28 34.31 -7.96 -15.74
C ALA A 28 34.93 -8.80 -14.61
N ILE A 29 34.38 -8.72 -13.39
CA ILE A 29 34.82 -9.53 -12.24
C ILE A 29 34.60 -11.01 -12.53
N GLY A 30 33.42 -11.36 -13.04
CA GLY A 30 33.09 -12.72 -13.45
C GLY A 30 33.98 -13.20 -14.61
N ALA A 31 34.18 -12.36 -15.63
CA ALA A 31 35.06 -12.70 -16.75
C ALA A 31 36.50 -12.93 -16.31
N LEU A 32 37.04 -12.08 -15.43
CA LEU A 32 38.39 -12.20 -14.88
C LEU A 32 38.56 -13.50 -14.10
N SER A 33 37.59 -13.85 -13.27
CA SER A 33 37.62 -15.09 -12.47
C SER A 33 37.69 -16.37 -13.34
N GLN A 34 37.20 -16.32 -14.57
CA GLN A 34 37.20 -17.46 -15.49
C GLN A 34 38.54 -17.66 -16.21
N THR A 35 39.47 -16.71 -16.09
CA THR A 35 40.76 -16.77 -16.81
C THR A 35 41.74 -17.75 -16.18
N CYS A 36 41.75 -17.90 -14.85
CA CYS A 36 42.60 -18.87 -14.15
C CYS A 36 42.08 -19.23 -12.76
N ARG A 37 42.53 -20.40 -12.24
CA ARG A 37 42.12 -20.90 -10.92
C ARG A 37 42.55 -19.98 -9.76
N ALA A 38 43.71 -19.32 -9.88
CA ALA A 38 44.20 -18.42 -8.83
C ALA A 38 43.28 -17.21 -8.65
N LEU A 39 42.84 -16.60 -9.75
CA LEU A 39 41.89 -15.48 -9.72
C LEU A 39 40.49 -15.93 -9.30
N TYR A 40 40.07 -17.13 -9.70
CA TYR A 40 38.83 -17.72 -9.20
C TYR A 40 38.86 -17.89 -7.67
N ALA A 41 39.95 -18.46 -7.14
CA ALA A 41 40.12 -18.68 -5.71
C ALA A 41 40.16 -17.35 -4.94
N LEU A 42 40.88 -16.35 -5.45
CA LEU A 42 40.92 -15.01 -4.87
C LEU A 42 39.53 -14.37 -4.78
N ILE A 43 38.71 -14.51 -5.83
CA ILE A 43 37.41 -13.83 -5.90
C ILE A 43 36.32 -14.59 -5.14
N TYR A 44 36.26 -15.92 -5.27
CA TYR A 44 35.12 -16.72 -4.77
C TYR A 44 35.45 -17.66 -3.61
N GLN A 45 36.72 -17.90 -3.32
CA GLN A 45 37.17 -18.80 -2.25
C GLN A 45 38.00 -18.09 -1.17
N ALA A 46 38.01 -16.75 -1.19
CA ALA A 46 38.61 -15.97 -0.11
C ALA A 46 37.90 -16.30 1.21
N THR A 47 38.69 -16.53 2.26
CA THR A 47 38.13 -16.82 3.60
C THR A 47 37.58 -15.59 4.28
N ASP A 48 37.95 -14.40 3.80
CA ASP A 48 37.49 -13.12 4.31
C ASP A 48 36.50 -12.45 3.34
N HIS A 49 35.46 -11.84 3.89
CA HIS A 49 34.44 -11.15 3.10
C HIS A 49 34.88 -9.74 2.66
N HIS A 50 36.16 -9.39 2.83
CA HIS A 50 36.65 -8.02 2.68
C HIS A 50 36.54 -7.53 1.22
N LEU A 51 36.93 -8.37 0.25
CA LEU A 51 36.93 -8.01 -1.17
C LEU A 51 35.50 -7.75 -1.66
N TRP A 52 34.58 -8.68 -1.40
CA TRP A 52 33.17 -8.51 -1.77
C TRP A 52 32.51 -7.33 -1.06
N ARG A 53 32.87 -7.07 0.20
CA ARG A 53 32.43 -5.88 0.91
C ARG A 53 32.94 -4.60 0.24
N ALA A 54 34.23 -4.53 -0.11
CA ALA A 54 34.79 -3.37 -0.82
C ALA A 54 34.11 -3.17 -2.19
N ILE A 55 33.92 -4.24 -2.96
CA ILE A 55 33.20 -4.23 -4.23
C ILE A 55 31.78 -3.69 -4.05
N PHE A 56 31.05 -4.20 -3.07
CA PHE A 56 29.67 -3.77 -2.80
C PHE A 56 29.60 -2.29 -2.45
N LEU A 57 30.44 -1.84 -1.52
CA LEU A 57 30.48 -0.44 -1.04
C LEU A 57 30.96 0.56 -2.10
N SER A 58 31.57 0.09 -3.19
CA SER A 58 31.89 0.96 -4.35
C SER A 58 30.66 1.38 -5.16
N THR A 59 29.54 0.65 -5.02
CA THR A 59 28.34 0.81 -5.85
C THR A 59 27.06 1.02 -5.03
N PHE A 60 27.02 0.54 -3.79
CA PHE A 60 25.83 0.52 -2.94
C PHE A 60 26.13 1.03 -1.53
N ASP A 61 25.08 1.49 -0.86
CA ASP A 61 25.15 2.00 0.51
C ASP A 61 25.54 0.91 1.51
N ASP A 62 26.22 1.28 2.60
CA ASP A 62 26.58 0.37 3.68
C ASP A 62 25.37 0.03 4.55
N PRO A 63 24.83 -1.20 4.50
CA PRO A 63 23.64 -1.56 5.27
C PRO A 63 23.87 -1.50 6.78
N ARG A 64 25.12 -1.53 7.24
CA ARG A 64 25.47 -1.48 8.67
C ARG A 64 25.32 -0.08 9.27
N LYS A 65 25.08 0.92 8.42
CA LYS A 65 24.67 2.26 8.88
C LYS A 65 23.20 2.29 9.29
N LEU A 66 22.41 1.31 8.83
CA LEU A 66 21.01 1.20 9.21
C LEU A 66 20.92 0.62 10.60
N ARG A 67 20.02 1.17 11.41
CA ARG A 67 19.87 0.74 12.80
C ARG A 67 18.89 -0.41 12.93
N TYR A 68 17.85 -0.41 12.11
CA TYR A 68 16.78 -1.40 12.15
C TYR A 68 16.88 -2.49 11.10
N TYR A 69 17.94 -2.47 10.30
CA TYR A 69 18.23 -3.53 9.34
C TYR A 69 19.16 -4.56 9.97
N ASP A 70 18.75 -5.83 9.94
CA ASP A 70 19.62 -6.91 10.40
C ASP A 70 20.76 -7.11 9.39
N THR A 71 21.99 -6.97 9.87
CA THR A 71 23.19 -7.15 9.06
C THR A 71 24.00 -8.37 9.48
N ASP A 72 23.52 -9.13 10.47
CA ASP A 72 24.17 -10.34 10.92
C ASP A 72 24.14 -11.38 9.79
N GLY A 73 25.31 -11.87 9.40
CA GLY A 73 25.45 -12.81 8.28
C GLY A 73 25.22 -12.20 6.88
N PHE A 74 25.27 -10.87 6.72
CA PHE A 74 25.10 -10.23 5.41
C PHE A 74 26.14 -10.70 4.38
N ASP A 75 25.70 -11.45 3.35
CA ASP A 75 26.55 -11.92 2.27
C ASP A 75 26.71 -10.85 1.17
N TRP A 76 27.75 -10.02 1.32
CA TRP A 76 28.13 -8.97 0.38
C TRP A 76 28.23 -9.45 -1.07
N GLY A 77 28.78 -10.65 -1.29
CA GLY A 77 29.03 -11.19 -2.62
C GLY A 77 27.75 -11.70 -3.27
N SER A 78 26.87 -12.35 -2.51
CA SER A 78 25.55 -12.75 -3.00
C SER A 78 24.70 -11.52 -3.34
N HIS A 79 24.53 -10.58 -2.41
CA HIS A 79 23.71 -9.39 -2.62
C HIS A 79 24.20 -8.51 -3.78
N PHE A 80 25.51 -8.34 -3.96
CA PHE A 80 26.04 -7.62 -5.12
C PHE A 80 25.65 -8.30 -6.44
N ARG A 81 25.86 -9.63 -6.53
CA ARG A 81 25.56 -10.40 -7.74
C ARG A 81 24.07 -10.40 -8.06
N GLU A 82 23.21 -10.47 -7.05
CA GLU A 82 21.75 -10.38 -7.23
C GLU A 82 21.34 -9.03 -7.82
N ARG A 83 21.85 -7.92 -7.30
CA ARG A 83 21.58 -6.57 -7.82
C ARG A 83 22.05 -6.41 -9.26
N VAL A 84 23.27 -6.88 -9.57
CA VAL A 84 23.81 -6.86 -10.94
C VAL A 84 22.99 -7.75 -11.89
N TRP A 85 22.53 -8.91 -11.41
CA TRP A 85 21.65 -9.79 -12.15
C TRP A 85 20.30 -9.12 -12.44
N ALA A 86 19.67 -8.47 -11.46
CA ALA A 86 18.39 -7.78 -11.63
C ALA A 86 18.49 -6.63 -12.66
N ALA A 87 19.56 -5.84 -12.60
CA ALA A 87 19.83 -4.81 -13.61
C ALA A 87 20.00 -5.42 -15.02
N SER A 88 20.69 -6.55 -15.13
CA SER A 88 20.87 -7.27 -16.39
C SER A 88 19.57 -7.88 -16.91
N PHE A 89 18.73 -8.40 -16.02
CA PHE A 89 17.40 -8.91 -16.31
C PHE A 89 16.53 -7.80 -16.92
N LEU A 90 16.44 -6.65 -16.25
CA LEU A 90 15.66 -5.52 -16.76
C LEU A 90 16.19 -5.03 -18.10
N LYS A 91 17.52 -4.88 -18.25
CA LYS A 91 18.13 -4.53 -19.53
C LYS A 91 17.75 -5.48 -20.68
N ARG A 92 17.55 -6.77 -20.39
CA ARG A 92 17.21 -7.80 -21.39
C ARG A 92 15.71 -7.84 -21.71
N HIS A 93 14.85 -7.63 -20.71
CA HIS A 93 13.41 -7.88 -20.79
C HIS A 93 12.56 -6.60 -20.89
N VAL A 94 13.11 -5.43 -20.55
CA VAL A 94 12.51 -4.12 -20.81
C VAL A 94 12.89 -3.69 -22.23
N ARG A 95 12.29 -4.36 -23.22
CA ARG A 95 12.46 -4.04 -24.64
C ARG A 95 11.38 -3.03 -25.06
N PRO A 96 11.62 -2.24 -26.13
CA PRO A 96 10.55 -1.45 -26.72
C PRO A 96 9.36 -2.35 -27.09
N LEU A 97 8.17 -1.98 -26.61
CA LEU A 97 6.94 -2.72 -26.85
C LEU A 97 6.51 -2.49 -28.30
N ARG A 98 6.40 -3.58 -29.06
CA ARG A 98 5.99 -3.52 -30.47
C ARG A 98 4.47 -3.61 -30.58
N ILE A 99 3.89 -2.65 -31.30
CA ILE A 99 2.45 -2.59 -31.55
C ILE A 99 2.23 -2.80 -33.04
N GLN A 100 1.58 -3.90 -33.39
CA GLN A 100 1.23 -4.19 -34.77
C GLN A 100 -0.11 -3.53 -35.10
N LYS A 101 -0.12 -2.61 -36.06
CA LYS A 101 -1.37 -2.01 -36.56
C LYS A 101 -1.94 -2.90 -37.67
N VAL A 102 -3.08 -3.53 -37.40
CA VAL A 102 -3.78 -4.38 -38.37
C VAL A 102 -4.99 -3.65 -38.93
N TYR A 103 -5.04 -3.51 -40.26
CA TYR A 103 -6.16 -2.92 -40.97
C TYR A 103 -7.13 -4.00 -41.44
N THR A 104 -8.41 -3.90 -41.07
CA THR A 104 -9.43 -4.82 -41.55
C THR A 104 -9.78 -4.52 -43.00
N LEU A 105 -10.14 -5.54 -43.79
CA LEU A 105 -10.46 -5.38 -45.22
C LEU A 105 -11.60 -4.38 -45.49
N ARG A 106 -12.48 -4.12 -44.50
CA ARG A 106 -13.62 -3.20 -44.61
C ARG A 106 -13.34 -1.79 -44.10
N SER A 107 -12.29 -1.57 -43.31
CA SER A 107 -11.91 -0.23 -42.82
C SER A 107 -10.50 0.13 -43.27
N ARG A 108 -10.40 1.09 -44.19
CA ARG A 108 -9.12 1.64 -44.66
C ARG A 108 -8.55 2.72 -43.74
N THR A 109 -9.31 3.18 -42.76
CA THR A 109 -8.98 4.35 -41.92
C THR A 109 -8.70 3.98 -40.47
N THR A 110 -9.26 2.89 -39.93
CA THR A 110 -9.08 2.49 -38.53
C THR A 110 -8.30 1.18 -38.41
N ALA A 111 -7.07 1.24 -37.88
CA ALA A 111 -6.28 0.07 -37.55
C ALA A 111 -6.54 -0.39 -36.11
N SER A 112 -6.62 -1.70 -35.89
CA SER A 112 -6.63 -2.30 -34.55
C SER A 112 -5.19 -2.58 -34.11
N PRO A 113 -4.73 -2.04 -32.96
CA PRO A 113 -3.44 -2.39 -32.42
C PRO A 113 -3.48 -3.81 -31.83
N ILE A 114 -2.51 -4.64 -32.18
CA ILE A 114 -2.24 -5.93 -31.55
C ILE A 114 -0.93 -5.80 -30.77
N VAL A 115 -0.97 -6.16 -29.50
CA VAL A 115 0.18 -6.09 -28.59
C VAL A 115 0.53 -7.49 -28.10
N ASP A 116 1.78 -7.90 -28.33
CA ASP A 116 2.33 -9.11 -27.72
C ASP A 116 2.84 -8.79 -26.30
N LEU A 117 2.18 -9.39 -25.31
CA LEU A 117 2.51 -9.23 -23.89
C LEU A 117 2.96 -10.55 -23.27
N THR A 118 3.35 -11.53 -24.09
CA THR A 118 3.88 -12.80 -23.59
C THR A 118 5.18 -12.55 -22.81
N SER A 119 5.25 -13.08 -21.59
CA SER A 119 6.47 -12.95 -20.79
C SER A 119 7.58 -13.80 -21.42
N THR A 120 8.77 -13.21 -21.54
CA THR A 120 9.98 -13.91 -22.02
C THR A 120 10.77 -14.56 -20.88
N TYR A 121 10.14 -14.67 -19.72
CA TYR A 121 10.70 -15.12 -18.45
C TYR A 121 9.60 -15.79 -17.62
N ASP A 122 10.02 -16.59 -16.64
CA ASP A 122 9.13 -17.21 -15.66
C ASP A 122 8.84 -16.30 -14.46
N MET A 123 7.81 -16.63 -13.69
CA MET A 123 7.41 -15.87 -12.51
C MET A 123 8.49 -15.85 -11.42
N SER A 124 9.30 -16.91 -11.29
CA SER A 124 10.34 -16.95 -10.25
C SER A 124 11.43 -15.90 -10.50
N ALA A 125 11.76 -15.64 -11.77
CA ALA A 125 12.71 -14.64 -12.18
C ALA A 125 12.17 -13.22 -11.98
N SER A 126 10.89 -12.95 -12.28
CA SER A 126 10.31 -11.64 -12.00
C SER A 126 10.22 -11.37 -10.50
N VAL A 127 9.81 -12.36 -9.68
CA VAL A 127 9.80 -12.26 -8.22
C VAL A 127 11.20 -11.98 -7.67
N LYS A 128 12.22 -12.72 -8.13
CA LYS A 128 13.61 -12.49 -7.72
C LYS A 128 14.06 -11.07 -8.07
N MET A 129 13.74 -10.60 -9.28
CA MET A 129 14.10 -9.25 -9.72
C MET A 129 13.43 -8.18 -8.84
N LEU A 130 12.12 -8.30 -8.60
CA LEU A 130 11.36 -7.36 -7.77
C LEU A 130 11.88 -7.31 -6.33
N ASN A 131 12.07 -8.47 -5.70
CA ASN A 131 12.63 -8.57 -4.36
C ASN A 131 14.05 -8.00 -4.26
N THR A 132 14.84 -8.13 -5.33
CA THR A 132 16.17 -7.51 -5.40
C THR A 132 16.06 -5.98 -5.40
N LEU A 133 15.15 -5.40 -6.20
CA LEU A 133 14.93 -3.95 -6.21
C LEU A 133 14.44 -3.44 -4.84
N LEU A 134 13.50 -4.16 -4.22
CA LEU A 134 13.02 -3.87 -2.86
C LEU A 134 14.15 -3.94 -1.83
N SER A 135 15.05 -4.92 -1.94
CA SER A 135 16.23 -5.00 -1.08
C SER A 135 17.14 -3.76 -1.24
N VAL A 136 17.29 -3.21 -2.45
CA VAL A 136 18.03 -1.96 -2.66
C VAL A 136 17.34 -0.78 -1.95
N ILE A 137 16.01 -0.67 -2.03
CA ILE A 137 15.24 0.35 -1.30
C ILE A 137 15.44 0.20 0.22
N LYS A 138 15.27 -1.02 0.74
CA LYS A 138 15.37 -1.32 2.19
C LYS A 138 16.78 -1.14 2.77
N THR A 139 17.81 -1.12 1.92
CA THR A 139 19.21 -0.94 2.32
C THR A 139 19.77 0.43 1.96
N THR A 140 18.92 1.39 1.58
CA THR A 140 19.33 2.76 1.27
C THR A 140 19.86 3.41 2.54
N ALA A 141 21.04 4.05 2.51
CA ALA A 141 21.66 4.66 3.68
C ALA A 141 20.67 5.55 4.45
N PRO A 142 20.74 5.64 5.80
CA PRO A 142 19.83 6.50 6.55
C PRO A 142 20.03 7.96 6.15
N ASN A 143 18.98 8.77 6.19
CA ASN A 143 19.14 10.21 6.05
C ASN A 143 19.64 10.78 7.38
N GLU A 144 20.96 10.97 7.50
CA GLU A 144 21.55 11.72 8.60
C GLU A 144 21.18 13.20 8.40
N CYS A 145 19.99 13.62 8.88
CA CYS A 145 19.67 15.03 8.98
C CYS A 145 20.69 15.68 9.93
N HIS A 146 21.71 16.33 9.35
CA HIS A 146 22.55 17.26 10.10
C HIS A 146 21.63 18.39 10.55
N HIS A 147 21.28 18.43 11.84
CA HIS A 147 20.95 19.74 12.41
C HIS A 147 22.16 20.64 12.14
N PRO A 148 21.99 21.79 11.47
CA PRO A 148 23.05 22.77 11.45
C PRO A 148 23.39 23.06 12.92
N LEU A 149 24.67 23.01 13.25
CA LEU A 149 25.15 23.54 14.52
C LEU A 149 24.58 24.96 14.68
N PRO A 150 24.19 25.39 15.89
CA PRO A 150 23.60 26.71 16.10
C PRO A 150 24.55 27.77 15.53
N GLY A 151 24.18 28.37 14.40
CA GLY A 151 25.00 29.34 13.66
C GLY A 151 25.02 29.20 12.14
N GLU A 152 24.62 28.06 11.56
CA GLU A 152 24.53 27.93 10.10
C GLU A 152 23.10 28.19 9.59
N SER A 153 22.99 29.28 8.82
CA SER A 153 21.75 29.93 8.38
C SER A 153 20.81 29.00 7.61
N GLY A 154 19.62 28.72 8.18
CA GLY A 154 18.48 28.17 7.46
C GLY A 154 17.67 27.07 8.16
N GLY A 155 18.13 26.52 9.29
CA GLY A 155 17.41 25.49 10.05
C GLY A 155 16.42 26.05 11.07
N CYS A 156 15.28 25.37 11.24
CA CYS A 156 14.32 25.62 12.31
C CYS A 156 15.00 25.41 13.69
N THR A 157 14.99 26.42 14.57
CA THR A 157 15.61 26.35 15.90
C THR A 157 14.85 25.38 16.81
N VAL A 158 15.49 24.85 17.86
CA VAL A 158 14.81 23.95 18.84
C VAL A 158 13.56 24.61 19.43
N GLU A 159 13.60 25.92 19.65
CA GLU A 159 12.46 26.72 20.14
C GLU A 159 11.33 26.80 19.11
N GLN A 160 11.63 26.93 17.82
CA GLN A 160 10.65 26.89 16.73
C GLN A 160 10.02 25.49 16.58
N TRP A 161 10.82 24.43 16.75
CA TRP A 161 10.33 23.05 16.78
C TRP A 161 9.38 22.76 17.94
N GLU A 162 9.74 23.18 19.16
CA GLU A 162 8.85 23.04 20.33
C GLU A 162 7.58 23.88 20.17
N ALA A 163 7.68 25.06 19.53
CA ALA A 163 6.52 25.88 19.21
C ALA A 163 5.55 25.20 18.24
N LEU A 164 6.06 24.52 17.20
CA LEU A 164 5.25 23.76 16.24
C LEU A 164 4.58 22.55 16.89
N LEU A 165 5.31 21.81 17.73
CA LEU A 165 4.84 20.56 18.33
C LEU A 165 3.87 20.75 19.50
N SER A 166 3.98 21.84 20.26
CA SER A 166 3.25 21.95 21.53
C SER A 166 2.71 23.33 21.91
N SER A 167 3.30 24.43 21.43
CA SER A 167 2.99 25.76 21.99
C SER A 167 2.02 26.61 21.16
N ARG A 168 1.69 26.20 19.92
CA ARG A 168 0.84 26.97 18.98
C ARG A 168 -0.34 26.16 18.46
N SER A 169 -1.31 26.83 17.84
CA SER A 169 -2.48 26.18 17.24
C SER A 169 -2.11 25.28 16.05
N LEU A 170 -3.02 24.39 15.65
CA LEU A 170 -2.87 23.59 14.43
C LEU A 170 -2.82 24.48 13.17
N SER A 171 -3.57 25.59 13.14
CA SER A 171 -3.59 26.55 12.04
C SER A 171 -2.24 27.26 11.88
N PHE A 172 -1.62 27.67 12.99
CA PHE A 172 -0.26 28.20 12.97
C PHE A 172 0.72 27.16 12.39
N ALA A 173 0.67 25.92 12.87
CA ALA A 173 1.54 24.85 12.37
C ALA A 173 1.31 24.57 10.88
N TYR A 174 0.05 24.64 10.40
CA TYR A 174 -0.28 24.48 8.98
C TYR A 174 0.37 25.55 8.11
N HIS A 175 0.21 26.83 8.46
CA HIS A 175 0.74 27.95 7.66
C HIS A 175 2.26 28.10 7.72
N THR A 176 2.89 27.59 8.77
CA THR A 176 4.35 27.71 8.97
C THR A 176 5.15 26.49 8.52
N SER A 177 4.49 25.34 8.27
CA SER A 177 5.14 24.14 7.74
C SER A 177 5.03 24.06 6.21
N PRO A 178 6.05 23.50 5.53
CA PRO A 178 5.99 23.31 4.08
C PRO A 178 4.87 22.31 3.70
N GLN A 179 4.46 22.33 2.42
CA GLN A 179 3.47 21.37 1.91
C GLN A 179 4.04 19.95 1.74
N PHE A 180 5.33 19.86 1.48
CA PHE A 180 6.08 18.62 1.30
C PHE A 180 7.28 18.56 2.25
N PRO A 181 7.82 17.37 2.53
CA PRO A 181 9.02 17.26 3.35
C PRO A 181 10.13 18.12 2.73
N PRO A 182 10.80 18.97 3.53
CA PRO A 182 11.84 19.85 2.99
C PRO A 182 13.00 19.00 2.45
N ARG A 183 13.49 19.34 1.25
CA ARG A 183 14.71 18.75 0.67
C ARG A 183 15.95 19.29 1.40
N LEU A 184 16.10 18.90 2.65
CA LEU A 184 17.32 19.14 3.41
C LEU A 184 18.46 18.40 2.71
N GLY A 185 19.67 18.98 2.67
CA GLY A 185 20.81 18.39 1.99
C GLY A 185 21.03 16.94 2.42
N TYR A 186 20.55 16.00 1.62
CA TYR A 186 20.55 14.59 1.97
C TYR A 186 21.99 14.11 2.12
N SER A 187 22.24 13.31 3.15
CA SER A 187 23.50 12.58 3.24
C SER A 187 23.70 11.70 1.99
N PRO A 188 24.94 11.43 1.56
CA PRO A 188 25.23 10.68 0.34
C PRO A 188 24.50 9.33 0.31
N CYS A 189 23.94 9.00 -0.86
CA CYS A 189 23.21 7.77 -1.14
C CYS A 189 23.63 7.21 -2.49
N LEU A 190 24.03 5.94 -2.53
CA LEU A 190 24.42 5.21 -3.73
C LEU A 190 23.27 4.37 -4.31
N ASN A 191 22.36 3.90 -3.46
CA ASN A 191 21.27 3.01 -3.88
C ASN A 191 20.23 3.73 -4.76
N VAL A 192 19.83 4.95 -4.41
CA VAL A 192 18.81 5.71 -5.14
C VAL A 192 19.25 6.02 -6.58
N PRO A 193 20.44 6.60 -6.85
CA PRO A 193 20.90 6.83 -8.22
C PRO A 193 21.01 5.53 -9.03
N TRP A 194 21.43 4.43 -8.40
CA TRP A 194 21.48 3.13 -9.06
C TRP A 194 20.07 2.65 -9.46
N LEU A 195 19.10 2.74 -8.55
CA LEU A 195 17.71 2.35 -8.82
C LEU A 195 17.12 3.19 -9.95
N GLN A 196 17.30 4.51 -9.93
CA GLN A 196 16.83 5.40 -10.99
C GLN A 196 17.44 5.04 -12.35
N ALA A 197 18.73 4.71 -12.39
CA ALA A 197 19.39 4.29 -13.62
C ALA A 197 18.86 2.95 -14.15
N VAL A 198 18.61 1.99 -13.26
CA VAL A 198 18.09 0.66 -13.61
C VAL A 198 16.64 0.70 -14.08
N LEU A 199 15.80 1.52 -13.42
CA LEU A 199 14.38 1.67 -13.72
C LEU A 199 14.08 2.77 -14.76
N LYS A 200 15.10 3.42 -15.33
CA LYS A 200 14.94 4.51 -16.31
C LYS A 200 14.01 4.15 -17.49
N ASN A 201 14.02 2.88 -17.91
CA ASN A 201 13.19 2.38 -19.02
C ASN A 201 11.87 1.75 -18.55
N GLY A 202 11.58 1.76 -17.25
CA GLY A 202 10.43 1.13 -16.62
C GLY A 202 10.64 -0.37 -16.32
N LEU A 203 9.53 -1.05 -16.07
CA LEU A 203 9.47 -2.49 -15.84
C LEU A 203 8.99 -3.22 -17.12
N PRO A 204 9.16 -4.55 -17.22
CA PRO A 204 8.72 -5.29 -18.40
C PRO A 204 7.22 -5.08 -18.68
N ALA A 205 6.86 -4.91 -19.94
CA ALA A 205 5.47 -4.60 -20.33
C ALA A 205 4.46 -5.67 -19.88
N SER A 206 4.85 -6.94 -19.96
CA SER A 206 4.05 -8.08 -19.47
C SER A 206 3.76 -8.05 -17.97
N LEU A 207 4.53 -7.27 -17.19
CA LEU A 207 4.36 -7.11 -15.75
C LEU A 207 3.49 -5.89 -15.43
N ILE A 208 3.83 -4.72 -15.98
CA ILE A 208 3.06 -3.47 -15.76
C ILE A 208 1.63 -3.60 -16.27
N THR A 209 1.43 -4.26 -17.40
CA THR A 209 0.08 -4.44 -17.94
C THR A 209 -0.81 -5.29 -17.04
N LYS A 210 -0.29 -6.16 -16.16
CA LYS A 210 -1.14 -6.88 -15.18
C LYS A 210 -1.87 -5.94 -14.23
N ILE A 211 -1.33 -4.74 -14.01
CA ILE A 211 -1.95 -3.72 -13.16
C ILE A 211 -3.01 -2.93 -13.92
N SER A 212 -2.85 -2.73 -15.23
CA SER A 212 -3.71 -1.89 -16.07
C SER A 212 -4.54 -2.66 -17.11
N ARG A 213 -4.61 -3.99 -17.00
CA ARG A 213 -5.37 -4.88 -17.90
C ARG A 213 -6.85 -4.92 -17.53
N GLU A 214 -7.67 -5.34 -18.50
CA GLU A 214 -9.12 -5.43 -18.34
C GLU A 214 -9.59 -6.59 -17.43
N SER A 215 -8.80 -7.66 -17.36
CA SER A 215 -9.06 -8.77 -16.44
C SER A 215 -7.87 -8.99 -15.53
N ARG A 216 -8.08 -8.85 -14.22
CA ARG A 216 -7.14 -9.30 -13.21
C ARG A 216 -7.54 -10.70 -12.76
N GLY A 217 -6.63 -11.66 -12.85
CA GLY A 217 -6.86 -12.98 -12.30
C GLY A 217 -6.91 -12.89 -10.78
N LEU A 218 -8.03 -13.26 -10.15
CA LEU A 218 -8.17 -13.25 -8.68
C LEU A 218 -7.07 -14.04 -7.94
N HIS A 219 -6.48 -15.03 -8.60
CA HIS A 219 -5.37 -15.82 -8.05
C HIS A 219 -4.02 -15.11 -8.15
N TRP A 220 -3.86 -14.16 -9.08
CA TRP A 220 -2.62 -13.42 -9.25
C TRP A 220 -2.41 -12.39 -8.14
N ASP A 221 -3.46 -11.71 -7.66
CA ASP A 221 -3.36 -10.66 -6.64
C ASP A 221 -2.69 -11.15 -5.34
N ASN A 222 -2.83 -12.45 -5.02
CA ASN A 222 -2.19 -13.07 -3.85
C ASN A 222 -0.85 -13.76 -4.18
N SER A 223 -0.38 -13.68 -5.42
CA SER A 223 0.88 -14.29 -5.84
C SER A 223 2.09 -13.50 -5.31
N PRO A 224 3.24 -14.15 -5.10
CA PRO A 224 4.48 -13.45 -4.72
C PRO A 224 4.89 -12.35 -5.71
N GLU A 225 4.55 -12.51 -7.00
CA GLU A 225 4.84 -11.53 -8.04
C GLU A 225 3.99 -10.26 -7.86
N ALA A 226 2.70 -10.41 -7.60
CA ALA A 226 1.80 -9.27 -7.37
C ALA A 226 2.15 -8.53 -6.08
N ILE A 227 2.47 -9.27 -5.01
CA ILE A 227 2.87 -8.72 -3.72
C ILE A 227 4.16 -7.88 -3.87
N ALA A 228 5.21 -8.44 -4.48
CA ALA A 228 6.48 -7.73 -4.67
C ALA A 228 6.37 -6.55 -5.65
N LEU A 229 5.56 -6.69 -6.71
CA LEU A 229 5.30 -5.60 -7.66
C LEU A 229 4.49 -4.48 -6.99
N GLY A 230 3.51 -4.84 -6.17
CA GLY A 230 2.69 -3.89 -5.42
C GLY A 230 3.51 -3.11 -4.40
N GLU A 231 4.41 -3.76 -3.68
CA GLU A 231 5.31 -3.11 -2.73
C GLU A 231 6.23 -2.11 -3.45
N LEU A 232 6.78 -2.52 -4.61
CA LEU A 232 7.62 -1.64 -5.42
C LEU A 232 6.84 -0.42 -5.91
N ILE A 233 5.62 -0.60 -6.42
CA ILE A 233 4.78 0.51 -6.92
C ILE A 233 4.30 1.40 -5.79
N THR A 234 4.05 0.86 -4.60
CA THR A 234 3.74 1.66 -3.42
C THR A 234 4.87 2.66 -3.13
N CYS A 235 6.13 2.25 -3.36
CA CYS A 235 7.29 3.14 -3.23
C CYS A 235 7.42 4.07 -4.46
N THR A 236 7.46 3.53 -5.67
CA THR A 236 7.86 4.25 -6.90
C THR A 236 6.73 5.05 -7.56
N GLY A 237 5.48 4.79 -7.21
CA GLY A 237 4.33 5.15 -8.04
C GLY A 237 4.20 4.27 -9.28
N PHE A 238 3.19 4.55 -10.10
CA PHE A 238 2.96 3.80 -11.34
C PHE A 238 4.02 4.12 -12.40
N LEU A 239 4.67 3.08 -12.94
CA LEU A 239 5.71 3.22 -13.97
C LEU A 239 5.16 2.80 -15.36
N PRO A 240 4.59 3.74 -16.15
CA PRO A 240 4.04 3.42 -17.46
C PRO A 240 5.13 3.00 -18.44
N ILE A 241 4.75 2.18 -19.42
CA ILE A 241 5.62 1.76 -20.52
C ILE A 241 5.81 2.96 -21.46
N ARG A 242 7.05 3.46 -21.55
CA ARG A 242 7.37 4.65 -22.36
C ARG A 242 7.87 4.32 -23.76
N ASN A 243 8.63 3.23 -23.90
CA ASN A 243 9.27 2.85 -25.15
C ASN A 243 8.32 1.98 -25.99
N VAL A 244 7.47 2.62 -26.79
CA VAL A 244 6.51 1.96 -27.68
C VAL A 244 6.95 2.16 -29.14
N VAL A 245 6.96 1.09 -29.93
CA VAL A 245 7.31 1.10 -31.35
C VAL A 245 6.12 0.58 -32.15
N GLU A 246 5.59 1.40 -33.05
CA GLU A 246 4.50 1.01 -33.94
C GLU A 246 5.06 0.35 -35.22
N GLU A 247 4.59 -0.83 -35.55
CA GLU A 247 4.90 -1.55 -36.79
C GLU A 247 3.65 -1.60 -37.69
N GLN A 248 3.78 -1.15 -38.94
CA GLN A 248 2.72 -1.31 -39.94
C GLN A 248 2.79 -2.70 -40.55
N THR A 249 1.96 -3.62 -40.07
CA THR A 249 1.75 -4.93 -40.70
C THR A 249 0.70 -4.81 -41.81
N GLY A 250 1.04 -5.28 -43.01
CA GLY A 250 0.16 -5.26 -44.19
C GLY A 250 -1.15 -6.05 -43.99
N ARG A 251 -2.09 -5.89 -44.95
CA ARG A 251 -3.44 -6.48 -44.91
C ARG A 251 -3.40 -7.98 -44.59
N LEU A 252 -4.02 -8.40 -43.49
CA LEU A 252 -4.31 -9.81 -43.27
C LEU A 252 -5.46 -10.24 -44.19
N ALA A 253 -5.23 -11.27 -44.99
CA ALA A 253 -6.28 -12.02 -45.66
C ALA A 253 -7.20 -12.66 -44.61
N SER A 254 -8.49 -12.75 -44.93
CA SER A 254 -9.55 -13.31 -44.09
C SER A 254 -9.13 -14.60 -43.37
N SER A 255 -8.97 -14.56 -42.05
CA SER A 255 -8.79 -15.77 -41.23
C SER A 255 -10.12 -16.24 -40.67
N SER A 256 -10.91 -16.89 -41.53
CA SER A 256 -11.90 -17.89 -41.11
C SER A 256 -11.15 -19.17 -40.73
N SER A 257 -10.64 -19.26 -39.49
CA SER A 257 -10.25 -20.53 -38.88
C SER A 257 -10.23 -20.41 -37.36
N ARG A 258 -11.42 -20.55 -36.74
CA ARG A 258 -11.51 -20.97 -35.34
C ARG A 258 -10.99 -22.41 -35.27
N ARG A 259 -9.79 -22.62 -34.73
CA ARG A 259 -9.41 -23.94 -34.21
C ARG A 259 -9.89 -24.00 -32.77
N SER A 260 -10.83 -24.91 -32.49
CA SER A 260 -11.15 -25.35 -31.14
C SER A 260 -9.96 -26.12 -30.58
N ILE A 261 -9.27 -25.54 -29.61
CA ILE A 261 -8.32 -26.27 -28.77
C ILE A 261 -8.85 -26.08 -27.35
N ASP A 262 -9.46 -27.13 -26.82
CA ASP A 262 -9.83 -27.23 -25.40
C ASP A 262 -8.54 -27.32 -24.58
N GLY A 263 -8.22 -26.24 -23.89
CA GLY A 263 -7.10 -26.07 -22.96
C GLY A 263 -7.09 -24.62 -22.43
N PRO A 264 -6.56 -24.34 -21.22
CA PRO A 264 -6.55 -22.99 -20.69
C PRO A 264 -5.73 -22.10 -21.64
N ALA A 265 -6.37 -21.08 -22.19
CA ALA A 265 -5.79 -20.24 -23.23
C ALA A 265 -4.49 -19.57 -22.71
N PRO A 266 -3.36 -19.67 -23.43
CA PRO A 266 -2.24 -18.77 -23.17
C PRO A 266 -2.70 -17.32 -23.43
N ASP A 267 -2.16 -16.34 -22.71
CA ASP A 267 -2.42 -14.90 -22.88
C ASP A 267 -2.19 -14.46 -24.34
N VAL A 268 -3.18 -14.64 -25.21
CA VAL A 268 -3.14 -14.23 -26.62
C VAL A 268 -3.32 -12.72 -26.68
N GLY A 269 -2.48 -12.05 -27.48
CA GLY A 269 -2.34 -10.59 -27.56
C GLY A 269 -3.66 -9.81 -27.48
N ILE A 270 -3.64 -8.73 -26.70
CA ILE A 270 -4.80 -7.89 -26.47
C ILE A 270 -4.99 -6.99 -27.70
N SER A 271 -6.10 -7.21 -28.40
CA SER A 271 -6.50 -6.40 -29.56
C SER A 271 -7.21 -5.13 -29.09
N GLY A 272 -6.85 -3.96 -29.61
CA GLY A 272 -7.53 -2.70 -29.31
C GLY A 272 -6.93 -1.88 -28.16
N MET A 273 -5.90 -2.38 -27.47
CA MET A 273 -5.32 -1.68 -26.31
C MET A 273 -4.44 -0.50 -26.75
N ASN A 274 -4.84 0.73 -26.39
CA ASN A 274 -4.00 1.91 -26.60
C ASN A 274 -2.89 1.96 -25.55
N MET A 275 -1.63 2.03 -25.99
CA MET A 275 -0.46 2.04 -25.11
C MET A 275 0.15 3.43 -24.93
N SER A 276 -0.60 4.50 -25.22
CA SER A 276 -0.21 5.84 -24.79
C SER A 276 0.01 5.87 -23.26
N VAL A 277 0.87 6.75 -22.78
CA VAL A 277 1.14 6.88 -21.33
C VAL A 277 -0.13 7.25 -20.57
N ASP A 278 -0.94 8.15 -21.13
CA ASP A 278 -2.17 8.63 -20.51
C ASP A 278 -3.22 7.53 -20.44
N ASP A 279 -3.39 6.74 -21.50
CA ASP A 279 -4.34 5.61 -21.47
C ASP A 279 -3.87 4.49 -20.53
N GLN A 280 -2.56 4.27 -20.42
CA GLN A 280 -2.02 3.33 -19.43
C GLN A 280 -2.31 3.80 -18.00
N LYS A 281 -2.14 5.10 -17.72
CA LYS A 281 -2.46 5.71 -16.42
C LYS A 281 -3.96 5.66 -16.14
N ALA A 282 -4.80 6.03 -17.10
CA ALA A 282 -6.26 6.00 -16.97
C ALA A 282 -6.77 4.58 -16.66
N ARG A 283 -6.25 3.56 -17.36
CA ARG A 283 -6.60 2.16 -17.04
C ARG A 283 -6.10 1.72 -15.68
N ALA A 284 -4.88 2.09 -15.30
CA ALA A 284 -4.36 1.78 -13.97
C ALA A 284 -5.21 2.44 -12.86
N HIS A 285 -5.66 3.68 -13.09
CA HIS A 285 -6.54 4.43 -12.20
C HIS A 285 -7.90 3.74 -12.04
N TYR A 286 -8.55 3.38 -13.15
CA TYR A 286 -9.78 2.60 -13.12
C TYR A 286 -9.64 1.31 -12.30
N ARG A 287 -8.60 0.51 -12.58
CA ARG A 287 -8.35 -0.73 -11.84
C ARG A 287 -7.99 -0.50 -10.38
N ALA A 288 -7.45 0.67 -10.04
CA ALA A 288 -7.22 1.04 -8.67
C ALA A 288 -8.52 1.30 -7.90
N ARG A 289 -9.51 1.97 -8.52
CA ARG A 289 -10.84 2.22 -7.92
C ARG A 289 -11.52 0.92 -7.46
N GLU A 290 -11.54 -0.09 -8.33
CA GLU A 290 -12.15 -1.40 -8.06
C GLU A 290 -11.57 -2.09 -6.82
N LEU A 291 -10.27 -1.95 -6.58
CA LEU A 291 -9.63 -2.54 -5.41
C LEU A 291 -9.82 -1.70 -4.16
N VAL A 292 -9.60 -0.39 -4.28
CA VAL A 292 -9.52 0.52 -3.13
C VAL A 292 -10.88 0.71 -2.49
N TYR A 293 -11.94 0.86 -3.29
CA TYR A 293 -13.29 1.11 -2.83
C TYR A 293 -14.12 -0.16 -2.61
N ARG A 294 -13.46 -1.33 -2.57
CA ARG A 294 -14.13 -2.61 -2.37
C ARG A 294 -14.55 -2.78 -0.91
N MET A 295 -15.86 -2.70 -0.65
CA MET A 295 -16.45 -2.79 0.70
C MET A 295 -16.12 -4.09 1.44
N SER A 296 -15.71 -5.16 0.73
CA SER A 296 -15.23 -6.40 1.36
C SER A 296 -13.96 -6.22 2.23
N TYR A 297 -13.25 -5.09 2.10
CA TYR A 297 -12.15 -4.73 2.99
C TYR A 297 -12.61 -4.34 4.39
N LEU A 298 -13.88 -3.97 4.59
CA LEU A 298 -14.48 -3.75 5.90
C LEU A 298 -14.77 -5.09 6.61
N SER A 299 -13.71 -5.85 6.86
CA SER A 299 -13.76 -7.17 7.44
C SER A 299 -12.84 -7.29 8.63
N ARG A 300 -13.36 -7.91 9.70
CA ARG A 300 -12.57 -8.26 10.89
C ARG A 300 -11.34 -9.10 10.55
N ARG A 301 -11.43 -9.98 9.54
CA ARG A 301 -10.33 -10.86 9.10
C ARG A 301 -9.14 -10.10 8.52
N ARG A 302 -9.33 -8.82 8.19
CA ARG A 302 -8.30 -7.91 7.70
C ARG A 302 -7.99 -6.81 8.71
N HIS A 303 -8.39 -6.96 9.97
CA HIS A 303 -8.28 -5.90 10.98
C HIS A 303 -8.81 -4.53 10.49
N TRP A 304 -9.78 -4.53 9.55
CA TRP A 304 -10.32 -3.31 8.91
C TRP A 304 -9.27 -2.38 8.31
N GLY A 305 -8.15 -2.95 7.84
CA GLY A 305 -7.05 -2.22 7.22
C GLY A 305 -6.60 -2.81 5.89
N PRO A 306 -5.52 -2.26 5.30
CA PRO A 306 -4.96 -2.71 4.03
C PRO A 306 -4.12 -3.99 4.22
N TYR A 307 -4.70 -5.00 4.86
CA TYR A 307 -4.04 -6.27 5.17
C TYR A 307 -4.71 -7.42 4.43
N LEU A 308 -3.94 -8.46 4.11
CA LEU A 308 -4.47 -9.71 3.58
C LEU A 308 -5.44 -10.33 4.59
N ALA A 309 -6.50 -10.98 4.08
CA ALA A 309 -7.46 -11.66 4.95
C ALA A 309 -6.81 -12.88 5.60
N VAL A 310 -6.87 -12.95 6.94
CA VAL A 310 -6.44 -14.14 7.68
C VAL A 310 -7.51 -15.22 7.54
N ALA A 311 -7.07 -16.43 7.17
CA ALA A 311 -7.97 -17.58 7.03
C ALA A 311 -8.64 -17.88 8.37
N PRO A 312 -9.93 -18.29 8.39
CA PRO A 312 -10.55 -18.77 9.61
C PRO A 312 -9.77 -19.98 10.13
N THR A 313 -9.56 -20.04 11.44
CA THR A 313 -8.96 -21.24 12.05
C THR A 313 -9.93 -22.43 11.87
N ALA A 314 -9.44 -23.67 11.90
CA ALA A 314 -10.31 -24.85 11.84
C ALA A 314 -11.37 -24.89 12.97
N GLU A 315 -11.17 -24.09 14.03
CA GLU A 315 -12.10 -23.92 15.16
C GLU A 315 -13.24 -22.91 14.87
N ASP A 316 -13.15 -22.13 13.78
CA ASP A 316 -14.11 -21.12 13.32
C ASP A 316 -15.12 -21.64 12.27
N GLU A 317 -14.97 -22.86 11.75
CA GLU A 317 -15.89 -23.47 10.79
C GLU A 317 -16.95 -24.37 11.45
N PRO A 318 -18.19 -23.89 11.57
CA PRO A 318 -19.33 -24.79 11.36
C PRO A 318 -20.38 -24.25 10.38
N LEU A 319 -20.27 -23.01 9.88
CA LEU A 319 -21.33 -22.36 9.09
C LEU A 319 -21.08 -22.31 7.58
N ALA A 320 -19.85 -22.56 7.11
CA ALA A 320 -19.58 -22.64 5.68
C ALA A 320 -20.07 -23.96 5.06
N ALA A 321 -20.02 -25.06 5.83
CA ALA A 321 -20.47 -26.37 5.40
C ALA A 321 -21.99 -26.49 5.22
N LEU A 322 -22.78 -25.65 5.90
CA LEU A 322 -24.25 -25.64 5.80
C LEU A 322 -24.79 -24.76 4.66
N ARG A 323 -23.95 -23.99 3.97
CA ARG A 323 -24.39 -23.18 2.81
C ARG A 323 -24.40 -23.96 1.49
N ASN A 324 -23.92 -25.20 1.49
CA ASN A 324 -23.77 -26.01 0.28
C ASN A 324 -24.92 -26.99 0.02
N TYR A 325 -26.02 -26.92 0.77
CA TYR A 325 -27.23 -27.67 0.46
C TYR A 325 -28.47 -26.77 0.62
N GLU A 326 -29.19 -26.61 -0.51
CA GLU A 326 -30.59 -26.20 -0.64
C GLU A 326 -30.95 -24.70 -0.50
N HIS A 327 -30.73 -23.92 -1.57
CA HIS A 327 -31.77 -23.28 -2.40
C HIS A 327 -31.15 -22.17 -3.28
N GLU A 328 -31.02 -22.46 -4.57
CA GLU A 328 -30.85 -21.45 -5.62
C GLU A 328 -32.16 -20.68 -5.83
N GLU A 329 -32.48 -19.74 -4.94
CA GLU A 329 -33.22 -18.55 -5.33
C GLU A 329 -32.36 -17.32 -5.00
N SER A 330 -32.06 -16.57 -6.04
CA SER A 330 -30.99 -15.58 -6.07
C SER A 330 -31.20 -14.48 -5.04
N ALA A 331 -30.24 -14.26 -4.14
CA ALA A 331 -30.16 -13.09 -3.26
C ALA A 331 -30.24 -11.75 -4.04
N VAL A 332 -29.97 -11.81 -5.36
CA VAL A 332 -30.14 -10.70 -6.30
C VAL A 332 -31.61 -10.35 -6.53
N ASP A 333 -32.53 -11.32 -6.54
CA ASP A 333 -33.96 -11.07 -6.78
C ASP A 333 -34.69 -10.49 -5.56
N TYR A 334 -34.26 -10.87 -4.35
CA TYR A 334 -34.75 -10.24 -3.12
C TYR A 334 -34.31 -8.78 -3.03
N ALA A 335 -33.02 -8.51 -3.27
CA ALA A 335 -32.49 -7.15 -3.28
C ALA A 335 -33.10 -6.28 -4.40
N ARG A 336 -33.38 -6.87 -5.56
CA ARG A 336 -34.04 -6.19 -6.69
C ARG A 336 -35.47 -5.79 -6.37
N ARG A 337 -36.22 -6.64 -5.65
CA ARG A 337 -37.58 -6.32 -5.16
C ARG A 337 -37.56 -5.22 -4.10
N THR A 338 -36.66 -5.29 -3.14
CA THR A 338 -36.54 -4.26 -2.08
C THR A 338 -36.12 -2.90 -2.64
N LEU A 339 -35.25 -2.85 -3.66
CA LEU A 339 -34.87 -1.59 -4.32
C LEU A 339 -35.98 -1.00 -5.20
N LEU A 340 -36.76 -1.84 -5.89
CA LEU A 340 -37.95 -1.39 -6.65
C LEU A 340 -39.00 -0.77 -5.72
N GLU A 341 -39.23 -1.36 -4.55
CA GLU A 341 -40.13 -0.81 -3.53
C GLU A 341 -39.61 0.51 -2.93
N MET A 342 -38.29 0.68 -2.78
CA MET A 342 -37.69 1.94 -2.31
C MET A 342 -37.76 3.05 -3.37
N PHE A 343 -37.55 2.74 -4.65
CA PHE A 343 -37.68 3.71 -5.74
C PHE A 343 -39.15 4.10 -6.01
N GLN A 344 -40.10 3.17 -5.87
CA GLN A 344 -41.53 3.49 -5.96
C GLN A 344 -41.99 4.40 -4.81
N ARG A 345 -41.49 4.20 -3.59
CA ARG A 345 -41.76 5.11 -2.47
C ARG A 345 -41.18 6.52 -2.66
N ALA A 346 -40.01 6.64 -3.29
CA ALA A 346 -39.39 7.94 -3.55
C ALA A 346 -40.12 8.74 -4.67
N THR A 347 -40.82 8.06 -5.57
CA THR A 347 -41.65 8.71 -6.61
C THR A 347 -43.05 9.10 -6.12
N ASP A 348 -43.58 8.45 -5.09
CA ASP A 348 -44.89 8.79 -4.51
C ASP A 348 -44.82 10.01 -3.55
N GLU A 349 -43.63 10.42 -3.10
CA GLU A 349 -43.42 11.59 -2.23
C GLU A 349 -43.19 12.91 -2.99
N LEU A 350 -43.32 12.93 -4.32
CA LEU A 350 -43.20 14.14 -5.16
C LEU A 350 -44.38 14.29 -6.13
N SER A 351 -45.61 14.18 -5.60
CA SER A 351 -46.84 14.46 -6.34
C SER A 351 -47.83 15.25 -5.48
N GLU A 352 -47.93 16.55 -5.80
CA GLU A 352 -49.08 17.46 -5.57
C GLU A 352 -49.21 18.17 -4.21
N SER A 353 -48.73 19.42 -4.19
CA SER A 353 -49.32 20.54 -3.46
C SER A 353 -50.35 21.26 -4.35
N GLU A 354 -51.62 21.38 -3.92
CA GLU A 354 -52.40 22.64 -3.76
C GLU A 354 -53.93 22.39 -3.56
N ASP A 355 -54.36 22.54 -2.30
CA ASP A 355 -55.55 23.28 -1.80
C ASP A 355 -57.02 22.75 -2.03
N PRO A 356 -58.07 23.31 -1.37
CA PRO A 356 -58.79 22.68 -0.26
C PRO A 356 -60.33 22.54 -0.49
N ASP A 357 -61.05 22.12 0.56
CA ASP A 357 -62.53 22.05 0.72
C ASP A 357 -63.27 20.78 0.22
N TYR A 358 -63.44 19.79 1.12
CA TYR A 358 -64.64 18.94 1.15
C TYR A 358 -64.84 18.21 2.50
N ILE A 359 -66.00 18.39 3.13
CA ILE A 359 -66.62 17.56 4.19
C ILE A 359 -68.02 17.26 3.64
N PRO A 360 -68.58 16.01 3.61
CA PRO A 360 -68.93 15.30 4.86
C PRO A 360 -69.10 13.75 4.86
N SER A 361 -69.13 13.23 6.10
CA SER A 361 -70.02 12.19 6.71
C SER A 361 -69.94 10.69 6.36
N ALA A 362 -69.71 9.93 7.44
CA ALA A 362 -70.44 8.77 8.00
C ALA A 362 -70.92 7.58 7.13
N ASP A 363 -70.65 6.40 7.71
CA ASP A 363 -71.30 5.08 7.59
C ASP A 363 -71.15 4.28 6.28
N VAL A 364 -70.63 3.05 6.39
CA VAL A 364 -71.33 1.77 6.07
C VAL A 364 -70.35 0.58 6.17
N GLU A 365 -70.88 -0.49 6.75
CA GLU A 365 -70.29 -1.79 7.09
C GLU A 365 -69.97 -2.72 5.89
N THR A 366 -69.39 -3.88 6.22
CA THR A 366 -69.40 -5.19 5.51
C THR A 366 -68.49 -5.35 4.28
N GLY A 367 -67.77 -6.47 4.08
CA GLY A 367 -67.88 -7.78 4.72
C GLY A 367 -66.75 -8.76 4.40
N SER A 368 -66.79 -9.84 5.18
CA SER A 368 -65.98 -11.05 5.20
C SER A 368 -66.09 -11.92 3.93
N SER A 369 -65.03 -12.69 3.62
CA SER A 369 -65.15 -13.95 2.85
C SER A 369 -63.98 -14.90 3.13
N THR A 370 -64.33 -16.04 3.70
CA THR A 370 -63.51 -17.21 4.08
C THR A 370 -63.67 -18.33 3.05
N TYR A 371 -62.62 -19.09 2.70
CA TYR A 371 -62.68 -20.46 2.14
C TYR A 371 -61.36 -21.20 2.49
N SER A 372 -61.36 -22.20 3.40
CA SER A 372 -61.44 -23.68 3.19
C SER A 372 -60.13 -24.26 2.62
N ASP A 373 -59.25 -24.94 3.36
CA ASP A 373 -59.30 -26.27 4.04
C ASP A 373 -59.62 -27.45 3.11
N ASP A 374 -58.59 -28.25 2.79
CA ASP A 374 -58.67 -29.61 2.27
C ASP A 374 -57.34 -30.35 2.57
N GLY A 375 -57.42 -31.46 3.31
CA GLY A 375 -56.27 -32.22 3.82
C GLY A 375 -55.99 -33.55 3.13
N ARG A 376 -54.77 -34.08 3.36
CA ARG A 376 -54.31 -35.50 3.49
C ARG A 376 -52.82 -35.65 3.09
N PRO A 377 -52.12 -36.73 3.50
CA PRO A 377 -52.05 -37.38 4.82
C PRO A 377 -50.58 -37.61 5.28
N ASP A 378 -50.45 -38.10 6.52
CA ASP A 378 -49.22 -38.39 7.26
C ASP A 378 -48.25 -39.36 6.58
N ASP A 379 -46.95 -39.03 6.61
CA ASP A 379 -45.85 -40.00 6.61
C ASP A 379 -44.90 -39.65 7.78
N GLU A 380 -44.76 -40.61 8.70
CA GLU A 380 -43.89 -40.57 9.87
C GLU A 380 -42.42 -40.69 9.45
N ASP A 381 -41.62 -39.65 9.70
CA ASP A 381 -40.17 -39.77 9.84
C ASP A 381 -39.73 -38.93 11.05
N GLY A 382 -39.15 -39.60 12.04
CA GLY A 382 -38.87 -39.03 13.37
C GLY A 382 -37.90 -37.85 13.35
N GLU A 383 -38.34 -36.72 13.89
CA GLU A 383 -37.46 -35.60 14.24
C GLU A 383 -36.41 -36.04 15.28
N PRO A 384 -35.10 -35.90 15.02
CA PRO A 384 -34.10 -35.97 16.07
C PRO A 384 -34.26 -34.75 16.99
N PRO A 385 -33.96 -34.87 18.30
CA PRO A 385 -34.24 -33.81 19.26
C PRO A 385 -33.49 -32.54 18.86
N PRO A 386 -34.07 -31.34 19.06
CA PRO A 386 -33.43 -30.09 18.68
C PRO A 386 -32.12 -29.95 19.42
N VAL A 387 -31.01 -30.14 18.70
CA VAL A 387 -29.67 -29.83 19.18
C VAL A 387 -29.68 -28.34 19.49
N ASP A 388 -29.40 -28.02 20.75
CA ASP A 388 -29.42 -26.72 21.38
C ASP A 388 -28.68 -25.64 20.56
N LEU A 389 -29.39 -25.04 19.58
CA LEU A 389 -28.91 -23.97 18.68
C LEU A 389 -28.59 -22.67 19.42
N VAL A 390 -28.83 -22.61 20.74
CA VAL A 390 -28.58 -21.44 21.57
C VAL A 390 -27.10 -21.32 21.97
N GLN A 391 -26.32 -22.41 21.93
CA GLN A 391 -24.90 -22.38 22.34
C GLN A 391 -23.93 -21.93 21.23
N SER A 392 -24.38 -21.85 19.98
CA SER A 392 -23.54 -21.41 18.84
C SER A 392 -23.34 -19.90 18.75
N ARG A 393 -24.09 -19.09 19.53
CA ARG A 393 -24.08 -17.62 19.45
C ARG A 393 -23.05 -16.89 20.32
N LYS A 394 -22.09 -17.58 20.94
CA LYS A 394 -21.11 -16.94 21.86
C LYS A 394 -19.62 -17.23 21.59
N ARG A 395 -19.23 -17.70 20.40
CA ARG A 395 -17.80 -17.68 20.04
C ARG A 395 -17.42 -16.28 19.54
N LYS A 396 -16.74 -15.51 20.40
CA LYS A 396 -16.18 -14.19 20.04
C LYS A 396 -15.20 -14.40 18.89
N ARG A 397 -15.64 -14.16 17.65
CA ARG A 397 -14.76 -14.16 16.45
C ARG A 397 -13.58 -13.22 16.72
N VAL A 398 -12.37 -13.76 16.85
CA VAL A 398 -11.18 -13.03 17.28
C VAL A 398 -10.70 -12.12 16.15
N VAL A 399 -10.17 -10.95 16.49
CA VAL A 399 -9.52 -10.04 15.53
C VAL A 399 -8.07 -10.55 15.34
N PRO A 400 -7.53 -10.61 14.11
CA PRO A 400 -6.16 -11.07 13.89
C PRO A 400 -5.15 -10.31 14.75
N THR A 401 -4.16 -11.03 15.25
CA THR A 401 -3.04 -10.48 16.00
C THR A 401 -2.04 -9.78 15.06
N PRO A 402 -1.19 -8.86 15.57
CA PRO A 402 -0.15 -8.20 14.77
C PRO A 402 0.80 -9.17 14.07
N GLU A 403 1.00 -10.38 14.61
CA GLU A 403 1.84 -11.41 14.01
C GLU A 403 1.22 -12.04 12.75
N GLU A 404 -0.12 -12.12 12.69
CA GLU A 404 -0.87 -12.69 11.57
C GLU A 404 -1.08 -11.69 10.43
N LEU A 405 -0.95 -10.39 10.71
CA LEU A 405 -1.19 -9.32 9.75
C LEU A 405 -0.06 -9.19 8.75
N LYS A 406 -0.44 -9.24 7.46
CA LYS A 406 0.46 -9.03 6.32
C LYS A 406 -0.13 -7.92 5.44
N PRO A 407 0.66 -6.89 5.05
CA PRO A 407 0.20 -5.86 4.14
C PRO A 407 -0.33 -6.43 2.83
N ASP A 408 -1.47 -5.92 2.35
CA ASP A 408 -1.97 -6.18 1.02
C ASP A 408 -1.33 -5.18 0.04
N TRP A 409 -0.16 -5.54 -0.45
CA TRP A 409 0.62 -4.67 -1.33
C TRP A 409 -0.06 -4.38 -2.66
N THR A 410 -1.00 -5.21 -3.11
CA THR A 410 -1.79 -4.92 -4.32
C THR A 410 -2.80 -3.80 -4.08
N TRP A 411 -3.43 -3.79 -2.90
CA TRP A 411 -4.29 -2.70 -2.46
C TRP A 411 -3.50 -1.41 -2.23
N LEU A 412 -2.35 -1.48 -1.54
CA LEU A 412 -1.50 -0.32 -1.29
C LEU A 412 -0.97 0.29 -2.60
N ALA A 413 -0.60 -0.54 -3.58
CA ALA A 413 -0.22 -0.06 -4.91
C ALA A 413 -1.39 0.64 -5.63
N ALA A 414 -2.60 0.09 -5.55
CA ALA A 414 -3.78 0.73 -6.09
C ALA A 414 -4.07 2.09 -5.42
N ALA A 415 -4.01 2.15 -4.08
CA ALA A 415 -4.14 3.40 -3.35
C ALA A 415 -3.08 4.42 -3.80
N ARG A 416 -1.83 3.98 -3.98
CA ARG A 416 -0.74 4.83 -4.48
C ARG A 416 -1.01 5.38 -5.89
N VAL A 417 -1.61 4.59 -6.78
CA VAL A 417 -2.02 5.01 -8.14
C VAL A 417 -3.09 6.11 -8.10
N LEU A 418 -4.10 5.98 -7.23
CA LEU A 418 -5.12 7.03 -7.07
C LEU A 418 -4.50 8.36 -6.61
N PHE A 419 -3.56 8.29 -5.66
CA PHE A 419 -2.84 9.49 -5.20
C PHE A 419 -1.93 10.11 -6.26
N ASP A 420 -1.25 9.31 -7.09
CA ASP A 420 -0.44 9.85 -8.20
C ASP A 420 -1.29 10.71 -9.15
N GLN A 421 -2.52 10.26 -9.46
CA GLN A 421 -3.44 11.03 -10.28
C GLN A 421 -3.91 12.29 -9.55
N TYR A 422 -4.35 12.16 -8.29
CA TYR A 422 -4.77 13.29 -7.46
C TYR A 422 -3.73 14.41 -7.42
N PHE A 423 -2.46 14.07 -7.12
CA PHE A 423 -1.40 15.08 -7.04
C PHE A 423 -1.04 15.67 -8.40
N SER A 424 -1.19 14.91 -9.49
CA SER A 424 -0.96 15.43 -10.86
C SER A 424 -1.98 16.49 -11.26
N ASP A 425 -3.21 16.44 -10.73
CA ASP A 425 -4.27 17.42 -11.02
C ASP A 425 -4.12 18.74 -10.24
N LEU A 426 -3.23 18.80 -9.24
CA LEU A 426 -3.04 19.99 -8.41
C LEU A 426 -1.93 20.86 -9.00
N GLU A 427 -2.30 21.85 -9.83
CA GLU A 427 -1.36 22.79 -10.47
C GLU A 427 -0.42 23.51 -9.48
N GLU A 428 -0.86 23.69 -8.23
CA GLU A 428 -0.10 24.33 -7.15
C GLU A 428 1.00 23.43 -6.55
N LEU A 429 0.95 22.12 -6.79
CA LEU A 429 1.92 21.17 -6.28
C LEU A 429 2.76 20.64 -7.42
N ASN A 430 4.08 20.74 -7.30
CA ASN A 430 4.98 20.04 -8.20
C ASN A 430 5.06 18.57 -7.77
N PRO A 431 4.42 17.60 -8.46
CA PRO A 431 4.38 16.21 -7.99
C PRO A 431 5.78 15.58 -7.99
N GLU A 432 6.70 16.08 -8.83
CA GLU A 432 8.10 15.67 -8.84
C GLU A 432 8.84 16.08 -7.54
N GLU A 433 8.33 17.06 -6.79
CA GLU A 433 8.84 17.41 -5.46
C GLU A 433 8.50 16.36 -4.41
N PHE A 434 7.34 15.73 -4.55
CA PHE A 434 6.80 14.75 -3.62
C PHE A 434 7.35 13.32 -3.83
N VAL A 435 7.72 12.96 -5.06
CA VAL A 435 8.23 11.61 -5.40
C VAL A 435 9.76 11.57 -5.37
N ASP A 436 10.40 12.20 -4.38
CA ASP A 436 11.83 12.04 -4.15
C ASP A 436 12.11 10.64 -3.57
N TRP A 437 12.90 9.83 -4.28
CA TRP A 437 13.23 8.46 -3.87
C TRP A 437 14.11 8.43 -2.61
N ASN A 438 14.68 9.57 -2.20
CA ASN A 438 15.36 9.69 -0.90
C ASN A 438 14.39 9.65 0.28
N PHE A 439 13.08 9.85 0.09
CA PHE A 439 12.13 9.80 1.18
C PHE A 439 11.95 8.40 1.77
N TRP A 440 12.29 7.33 1.04
CA TRP A 440 12.18 5.94 1.53
C TRP A 440 13.26 5.54 2.54
N ARG A 441 14.23 6.41 2.77
CA ARG A 441 15.39 6.15 3.63
C ARG A 441 14.96 6.03 5.08
N GLU A 442 15.72 5.27 5.85
CA GLU A 442 15.57 5.29 7.30
C GLU A 442 15.85 6.72 7.79
N ALA A 443 14.89 7.34 8.46
CA ALA A 443 15.01 8.71 8.94
C ALA A 443 14.72 8.78 10.44
N TRP A 444 15.54 9.57 11.14
CA TRP A 444 15.54 9.67 12.58
C TRP A 444 15.13 11.07 13.01
N ALA A 445 13.89 11.21 13.46
CA ALA A 445 13.49 12.43 14.14
C ALA A 445 14.20 12.50 15.50
N SER A 446 15.05 13.50 15.66
CA SER A 446 15.58 13.99 16.95
C SER A 446 16.61 13.12 17.68
N ARG A 447 17.87 13.58 17.67
CA ARG A 447 18.89 13.21 18.68
C ARG A 447 18.66 13.92 20.03
N LEU A 448 17.59 14.70 20.19
CA LEU A 448 17.54 15.75 21.23
C LEU A 448 16.72 15.42 22.49
N ARG A 449 15.99 14.31 22.59
CA ARG A 449 15.41 13.88 23.88
C ARG A 449 15.42 12.36 24.05
N ASP A 450 16.57 11.83 24.43
CA ASP A 450 16.65 10.57 25.17
C ASP A 450 16.34 10.86 26.64
N GLY A 451 15.07 10.76 27.02
CA GLY A 451 14.63 10.80 28.41
C GLY A 451 14.05 9.45 28.83
N PRO A 452 14.19 9.04 30.11
CA PRO A 452 13.45 7.90 30.63
C PRO A 452 11.95 8.24 30.61
N LEU A 453 11.16 7.49 29.85
CA LEU A 453 9.70 7.65 29.79
C LEU A 453 9.01 6.43 30.41
N SER A 454 7.90 6.72 31.10
CA SER A 454 7.10 5.73 31.83
C SER A 454 6.38 4.78 30.88
N PHE A 455 6.52 3.47 31.12
CA PHE A 455 5.62 2.47 30.55
C PHE A 455 4.23 2.63 31.17
N VAL A 456 3.19 2.66 30.34
CA VAL A 456 1.82 2.60 30.83
C VAL A 456 1.52 1.12 31.12
N HIS A 457 1.53 0.75 32.40
CA HIS A 457 1.05 -0.57 32.83
C HIS A 457 -0.48 -0.55 32.84
N ASP A 458 -1.10 -1.54 32.19
CA ASP A 458 -2.54 -1.77 32.17
C ASP A 458 -2.95 -2.47 33.47
N ASP A 459 -3.09 -1.70 34.56
CA ASP A 459 -3.72 -2.17 35.80
C ASP A 459 -4.67 -1.08 36.33
N GLY A 460 -5.91 -1.49 36.64
CA GLY A 460 -6.99 -0.64 37.14
C GLY A 460 -6.73 0.00 38.51
N PRO A 461 -7.71 0.75 39.07
CA PRO A 461 -7.45 1.77 40.06
C PRO A 461 -7.11 1.18 41.43
N VAL A 462 -5.93 1.51 41.95
CA VAL A 462 -5.60 1.36 43.37
C VAL A 462 -5.10 2.71 43.88
N GLU A 463 -5.91 3.35 44.71
CA GLU A 463 -5.51 4.46 45.55
C GLU A 463 -4.38 4.03 46.50
N GLY A 464 -3.30 4.80 46.60
CA GLY A 464 -2.31 4.62 47.68
C GLY A 464 -0.88 5.04 47.34
N SER A 465 -0.59 6.31 47.59
CA SER A 465 0.72 6.91 47.98
C SER A 465 2.05 6.19 47.65
N SER A 466 2.82 6.86 46.78
CA SER A 466 4.26 7.17 46.85
C SER A 466 5.26 6.07 47.24
N SER A 467 5.98 5.56 46.23
CA SER A 467 7.46 5.52 46.28
C SER A 467 8.02 5.39 44.86
N THR A 468 8.74 6.43 44.44
CA THR A 468 9.46 6.51 43.16
C THR A 468 10.62 5.52 43.16
N LEU A 469 10.37 4.26 42.78
CA LEU A 469 11.44 3.38 42.34
C LEU A 469 11.77 3.75 40.90
N VAL A 470 12.77 4.62 40.74
CA VAL A 470 13.43 4.84 39.45
C VAL A 470 14.03 3.50 39.06
N ASN A 471 13.34 2.78 38.18
CA ASN A 471 13.80 1.51 37.64
C ASN A 471 15.08 1.79 36.85
N GLU A 472 16.21 1.21 37.29
CA GLU A 472 17.51 1.31 36.62
C GLU A 472 17.51 0.70 35.21
N ASN A 473 16.42 0.02 34.82
CA ASN A 473 16.12 -0.43 33.45
C ASN A 473 15.14 0.47 32.71
N ALA A 474 15.14 1.79 32.95
CA ALA A 474 14.41 2.73 32.09
C ALA A 474 15.03 2.69 30.67
N LEU A 475 14.50 1.79 29.84
CA LEU A 475 14.73 1.80 28.40
C LEU A 475 14.40 3.22 27.92
N TYR A 476 15.40 3.90 27.37
CA TYR A 476 15.20 5.14 26.65
C TYR A 476 14.31 4.83 25.44
N CYS A 477 13.00 5.00 25.61
CA CYS A 477 12.04 4.74 24.55
C CYS A 477 12.09 5.92 23.57
N ARG A 478 12.60 5.64 22.37
CA ARG A 478 12.74 6.61 21.27
C ARG A 478 11.55 6.51 20.33
N ASP A 479 11.24 7.61 19.63
CA ASP A 479 10.33 7.58 18.48
C ASP A 479 11.00 6.88 17.29
N TRP A 480 11.06 5.55 17.36
CA TRP A 480 11.71 4.72 16.36
C TRP A 480 11.01 4.79 14.99
N ALA A 481 9.70 5.07 14.96
CA ALA A 481 8.91 5.12 13.74
C ALA A 481 8.89 6.52 13.10
N GLY A 482 9.43 7.54 13.78
CA GLY A 482 9.40 8.93 13.34
C GLY A 482 7.99 9.51 13.28
N VAL A 483 7.08 9.07 14.16
CA VAL A 483 5.66 9.42 14.14
C VAL A 483 5.38 10.83 14.68
N GLN A 484 6.22 11.35 15.58
CA GLN A 484 6.05 12.68 16.15
C GLN A 484 6.36 13.74 15.10
N GLY A 485 5.47 14.74 14.97
CA GLY A 485 5.65 15.79 13.98
C GLY A 485 4.35 16.47 13.55
N VAL A 486 4.50 17.42 12.65
CA VAL A 486 3.47 17.99 11.81
C VAL A 486 3.45 17.23 10.49
N TRP A 487 2.27 16.85 10.07
CA TRP A 487 1.97 16.00 8.93
C TRP A 487 1.01 16.73 8.00
N ARG A 488 1.05 16.35 6.74
CA ARG A 488 -0.06 16.53 5.80
C ARG A 488 -0.72 15.18 5.60
N ARG A 489 -2.05 15.18 5.53
CA ARG A 489 -2.84 13.99 5.28
C ARG A 489 -3.80 14.23 4.14
N ALA A 490 -3.66 13.47 3.07
CA ALA A 490 -4.59 13.41 1.96
C ALA A 490 -5.52 12.21 2.14
N VAL A 491 -6.80 12.40 1.84
CA VAL A 491 -7.85 11.39 1.97
C VAL A 491 -8.71 11.44 0.69
N LEU A 492 -8.98 10.26 0.11
CA LEU A 492 -9.88 10.12 -1.05
C LEU A 492 -11.09 9.27 -0.67
N TRP A 493 -12.25 9.55 -1.26
CA TRP A 493 -13.46 8.74 -1.12
C TRP A 493 -14.44 8.93 -2.27
N LEU A 494 -15.41 8.03 -2.35
CA LEU A 494 -16.57 8.16 -3.22
C LEU A 494 -17.79 8.63 -2.42
N ALA A 495 -18.71 9.32 -3.08
CA ALA A 495 -20.02 9.58 -2.50
C ALA A 495 -20.70 8.26 -2.14
N TYR A 496 -21.50 8.28 -1.08
CA TYR A 496 -22.03 7.06 -0.48
C TYR A 496 -22.91 6.24 -1.45
N ALA A 497 -23.75 6.93 -2.21
CA ALA A 497 -24.61 6.31 -3.22
C ALA A 497 -23.78 5.62 -4.33
N ASP A 498 -22.72 6.27 -4.81
CA ASP A 498 -21.84 5.72 -5.84
C ASP A 498 -21.05 4.52 -5.31
N LEU A 499 -20.54 4.62 -4.08
CA LEU A 499 -19.81 3.54 -3.41
C LEU A 499 -20.70 2.29 -3.28
N GLU A 500 -21.93 2.43 -2.81
CA GLU A 500 -22.89 1.33 -2.73
C GLU A 500 -23.24 0.80 -4.12
N HIS A 501 -23.58 1.67 -5.07
CA HIS A 501 -23.96 1.29 -6.42
C HIS A 501 -22.88 0.43 -7.07
N HIS A 502 -21.64 0.91 -7.11
CA HIS A 502 -20.57 0.22 -7.81
C HIS A 502 -20.09 -1.06 -7.10
N ASN A 503 -20.25 -1.17 -5.79
CA ASN A 503 -19.99 -2.44 -5.09
C ASN A 503 -21.04 -3.52 -5.36
N HIS A 504 -22.29 -3.15 -5.69
CA HIS A 504 -23.36 -4.10 -6.02
C HIS A 504 -23.45 -4.42 -7.51
N PHE A 505 -23.27 -3.42 -8.37
CA PHE A 505 -23.50 -3.53 -9.81
C PHE A 505 -22.22 -3.48 -10.65
N GLY A 506 -21.07 -3.19 -10.03
CA GLY A 506 -19.81 -2.96 -10.75
C GLY A 506 -19.75 -1.58 -11.41
N GLY A 507 -18.94 -1.42 -12.45
CA GLY A 507 -18.91 -0.17 -13.24
C GLY A 507 -18.00 0.93 -12.68
N PHE A 508 -16.93 0.58 -11.96
CA PHE A 508 -15.95 1.57 -11.49
C PHE A 508 -15.17 2.27 -12.65
N ASP A 509 -15.41 1.86 -13.90
CA ASP A 509 -14.87 2.45 -15.14
C ASP A 509 -15.66 3.65 -15.61
N ASP A 510 -16.78 3.94 -14.95
CA ASP A 510 -17.58 5.11 -15.27
C ASP A 510 -16.69 6.38 -15.28
N PRO A 511 -16.52 7.04 -16.44
CA PRO A 511 -15.80 8.30 -16.53
C PRO A 511 -16.44 9.42 -15.70
N GLY A 512 -17.73 9.30 -15.39
CA GLY A 512 -18.47 10.23 -14.52
C GLY A 512 -18.24 10.00 -13.03
N LEU A 513 -17.66 8.86 -12.63
CA LEU A 513 -17.37 8.57 -11.23
C LEU A 513 -16.27 9.51 -10.71
N TYR A 514 -16.60 10.25 -9.65
CA TYR A 514 -15.76 11.29 -9.08
C TYR A 514 -15.28 10.93 -7.68
N GLU A 515 -13.96 10.96 -7.45
CA GLU A 515 -13.38 10.91 -6.12
C GLU A 515 -13.41 12.27 -5.44
N CYS A 516 -14.15 12.33 -4.33
CA CYS A 516 -13.99 13.40 -3.36
C CYS A 516 -12.61 13.30 -2.71
N ARG A 517 -12.02 14.46 -2.41
CA ARG A 517 -10.65 14.58 -1.94
C ARG A 517 -10.49 15.72 -0.95
N ILE A 518 -9.69 15.49 0.08
CA ILE A 518 -9.31 16.54 1.04
C ILE A 518 -7.85 16.34 1.47
N ARG A 519 -7.17 17.46 1.71
CA ARG A 519 -5.86 17.50 2.35
C ARG A 519 -5.93 18.35 3.60
N VAL A 520 -5.57 17.77 4.73
CA VAL A 520 -5.67 18.43 6.04
C VAL A 520 -4.32 18.42 6.77
N PRO A 521 -4.03 19.42 7.61
CA PRO A 521 -2.93 19.33 8.54
C PRO A 521 -3.23 18.31 9.63
N MET A 522 -2.17 17.71 10.15
CA MET A 522 -2.24 16.81 11.29
C MET A 522 -1.00 17.02 12.15
N ARG A 523 -1.15 16.99 13.47
CA ARG A 523 -0.04 17.06 14.42
C ARG A 523 -0.12 15.86 15.36
N LEU A 524 0.98 15.14 15.50
CA LEU A 524 1.09 13.95 16.34
C LEU A 524 2.20 14.13 17.37
N ARG A 525 1.93 13.66 18.59
CA ARG A 525 2.87 13.59 19.71
C ARG A 525 2.91 12.17 20.25
N VAL A 526 4.10 11.71 20.64
CA VAL A 526 4.23 10.47 21.40
C VAL A 526 3.84 10.75 22.85
N VAL A 527 2.90 9.96 23.37
CA VAL A 527 2.41 10.11 24.76
C VAL A 527 2.80 8.94 25.64
N GLY A 528 3.24 7.82 25.07
CA GLY A 528 3.67 6.66 25.85
C GLY A 528 4.15 5.51 24.98
N TYR A 529 4.55 4.43 25.66
CA TYR A 529 5.04 3.20 25.04
C TYR A 529 4.42 1.99 25.73
N GLY A 530 3.98 1.02 24.93
CA GLY A 530 3.52 -0.30 25.36
C GLY A 530 4.53 -1.39 25.03
N ALA A 531 4.19 -2.64 25.36
CA ALA A 531 5.01 -3.79 24.99
C ALA A 531 5.18 -3.90 23.45
N PRO A 532 6.30 -4.46 22.96
CA PRO A 532 6.46 -4.78 21.55
C PRO A 532 5.32 -5.69 21.07
N ALA A 533 4.66 -5.30 19.98
CA ALA A 533 3.55 -6.07 19.41
C ALA A 533 3.99 -7.43 18.83
N VAL A 534 5.27 -7.56 18.49
CA VAL A 534 5.88 -8.76 17.91
C VAL A 534 7.19 -9.01 18.64
N ALA A 535 7.37 -10.22 19.16
CA ALA A 535 8.53 -10.58 19.98
C ALA A 535 9.88 -10.50 19.24
N ALA A 536 9.85 -10.63 17.90
CA ALA A 536 11.04 -10.51 17.05
C ALA A 536 11.68 -9.11 17.02
N TYR A 537 10.96 -8.08 17.49
CA TYR A 537 11.44 -6.68 17.50
C TYR A 537 11.39 -6.08 18.92
N PRO A 538 12.19 -6.61 19.86
CA PRO A 538 12.16 -6.17 21.26
C PRO A 538 12.62 -4.71 21.45
N ASP A 539 13.40 -4.18 20.51
CA ASP A 539 13.89 -2.80 20.46
C ASP A 539 12.83 -1.80 19.95
N ARG A 540 11.65 -2.28 19.54
CA ARG A 540 10.59 -1.48 18.90
C ARG A 540 9.27 -1.62 19.68
N PRO A 541 9.18 -0.98 20.85
CA PRO A 541 7.95 -0.98 21.64
C PRO A 541 6.81 -0.33 20.86
N THR A 542 5.57 -0.72 21.15
CA THR A 542 4.39 -0.08 20.57
C THR A 542 4.34 1.38 21.03
N ILE A 543 4.38 2.33 20.10
CA ILE A 543 4.31 3.76 20.39
C ILE A 543 2.83 4.15 20.53
N ILE A 544 2.48 4.89 21.57
CA ILE A 544 1.14 5.46 21.77
C ILE A 544 1.20 6.92 21.38
N VAL A 545 0.29 7.35 20.50
CA VAL A 545 0.26 8.71 19.97
C VAL A 545 -1.08 9.39 20.21
N GLU A 546 -1.02 10.69 20.40
CA GLU A 546 -2.18 11.58 20.41
C GLU A 546 -1.91 12.81 19.56
N GLY A 547 -2.95 13.57 19.22
CA GLY A 547 -2.79 14.70 18.35
C GLY A 547 -4.10 15.36 17.91
N GLU A 548 -3.95 16.20 16.90
CA GLU A 548 -5.00 17.01 16.31
C GLU A 548 -4.93 16.91 14.78
N MET A 549 -6.06 17.07 14.11
CA MET A 549 -6.18 17.02 12.66
C MET A 549 -7.26 18.00 12.19
N GLY A 550 -7.04 18.67 11.05
CA GLY A 550 -8.10 19.43 10.41
C GLY A 550 -9.22 18.52 9.90
N GLY A 551 -10.47 18.92 10.07
CA GLY A 551 -11.61 18.21 9.52
C GLY A 551 -11.97 18.67 8.11
N GLN A 552 -13.24 18.48 7.74
CA GLN A 552 -13.71 18.76 6.39
C GLN A 552 -13.78 20.26 6.13
N ASP A 553 -14.19 21.02 7.14
CA ASP A 553 -14.40 22.46 7.06
C ASP A 553 -13.19 23.23 7.61
N PHE A 554 -11.99 22.62 7.56
CA PHE A 554 -10.77 23.25 8.04
C PHE A 554 -10.30 24.33 7.06
N GLU A 555 -10.26 25.58 7.49
CA GLU A 555 -9.83 26.72 6.67
C GLU A 555 -8.46 27.28 7.06
N GLY A 556 -7.95 26.91 8.24
CA GLY A 556 -6.69 27.42 8.79
C GLY A 556 -6.82 28.86 9.26
N HIS A 557 -7.91 29.19 9.95
CA HIS A 557 -8.11 30.56 10.46
C HIS A 557 -7.06 30.94 11.53
N PRO A 558 -6.86 32.24 11.81
CA PRO A 558 -5.98 32.71 12.88
C PRO A 558 -6.37 32.12 14.25
N ASP A 559 -5.42 32.10 15.19
CA ASP A 559 -5.46 31.41 16.50
C ASP A 559 -6.69 31.71 17.41
N ASP A 560 -7.55 32.67 17.06
CA ASP A 560 -8.72 33.10 17.84
C ASP A 560 -10.07 32.79 17.16
N THR A 561 -10.07 32.27 15.93
CA THR A 561 -11.28 31.86 15.21
C THR A 561 -11.45 30.35 15.31
N PRO A 562 -12.65 29.84 15.69
CA PRO A 562 -12.89 28.41 15.71
C PRO A 562 -12.73 27.81 14.32
N ASP A 563 -12.05 26.67 14.25
CA ASP A 563 -11.76 25.92 13.02
C ASP A 563 -12.20 24.45 13.23
N ASP A 564 -12.43 23.67 12.17
CA ASP A 564 -12.78 22.24 12.30
C ASP A 564 -11.53 21.45 12.73
N ILE A 565 -11.28 21.38 14.04
CA ILE A 565 -10.17 20.62 14.63
C ILE A 565 -10.71 19.36 15.30
N ARG A 566 -10.16 18.22 14.88
CA ARG A 566 -10.51 16.89 15.36
C ARG A 566 -9.38 16.30 16.19
N ARG A 567 -9.73 15.62 17.28
CA ARG A 567 -8.77 14.89 18.11
C ARG A 567 -8.38 13.57 17.44
N VAL A 568 -7.13 13.18 17.64
CA VAL A 568 -6.58 11.93 17.14
C VAL A 568 -5.88 11.20 18.29
N HIS A 569 -6.08 9.90 18.36
CA HIS A 569 -5.25 8.98 19.13
C HIS A 569 -4.99 7.71 18.33
N GLY A 570 -3.94 7.00 18.67
CA GLY A 570 -3.60 5.75 18.02
C GLY A 570 -2.35 5.09 18.57
N THR A 571 -1.95 4.03 17.90
CA THR A 571 -0.70 3.32 18.18
C THR A 571 0.10 3.11 16.91
N VAL A 572 1.41 2.94 17.07
CA VAL A 572 2.34 2.54 16.01
C VAL A 572 3.11 1.33 16.49
N SER A 573 3.14 0.27 15.69
CA SER A 573 3.77 -1.00 16.05
C SER A 573 4.40 -1.70 14.86
N MET A 574 5.28 -2.66 15.12
CA MET A 574 5.83 -3.53 14.08
C MET A 574 4.84 -4.65 13.72
N LEU A 575 4.76 -4.97 12.43
CA LEU A 575 4.18 -6.22 11.92
C LEU A 575 5.25 -7.31 11.85
N SER A 576 4.82 -8.58 11.83
CA SER A 576 5.74 -9.73 11.65
C SER A 576 6.54 -9.68 10.35
N THR A 577 6.03 -8.96 9.35
CA THR A 577 6.69 -8.74 8.06
C THR A 577 7.81 -7.69 8.10
N GLY A 578 8.05 -7.06 9.25
CA GLY A 578 9.05 -6.00 9.42
C GLY A 578 8.58 -4.61 9.00
N HIS A 579 7.30 -4.44 8.67
CA HIS A 579 6.70 -3.15 8.32
C HIS A 579 6.04 -2.51 9.54
N THR A 580 6.00 -1.18 9.56
CA THR A 580 5.35 -0.40 10.62
C THR A 580 3.86 -0.25 10.32
N SER A 581 3.00 -0.61 11.27
CA SER A 581 1.55 -0.40 11.24
C SER A 581 1.16 0.75 12.16
N SER A 582 0.16 1.56 11.76
CA SER A 582 -0.51 2.52 12.62
C SER A 582 -2.01 2.25 12.70
N SER A 583 -2.54 2.16 13.93
CA SER A 583 -3.97 1.95 14.21
C SER A 583 -4.54 3.09 15.06
N LYS A 584 -5.83 3.42 14.88
CA LYS A 584 -6.58 4.35 15.75
C LYS A 584 -7.76 3.61 16.37
N ARG A 585 -7.91 3.60 17.70
CA ARG A 585 -9.05 2.89 18.31
C ARG A 585 -9.51 3.38 19.68
N ASN A 586 -10.72 3.95 19.70
CA ASN A 586 -11.70 3.90 20.78
C ASN A 586 -13.13 3.94 20.20
N ARG A 587 -13.74 2.77 20.03
CA ARG A 587 -15.01 2.57 19.29
C ARG A 587 -16.24 3.28 19.87
N ASN A 588 -16.17 3.75 21.11
CA ASN A 588 -17.31 4.38 21.78
C ASN A 588 -17.35 5.90 21.59
N VAL A 589 -16.25 6.50 21.15
CA VAL A 589 -16.10 7.96 21.00
C VAL A 589 -15.70 8.34 19.57
N ASP A 590 -14.97 7.47 18.88
CA ASP A 590 -14.42 7.76 17.56
C ASP A 590 -15.50 7.74 16.48
N GLN A 591 -15.42 8.69 15.56
CA GLN A 591 -16.24 8.73 14.35
C GLN A 591 -15.56 7.99 13.20
N TRP A 592 -14.23 8.12 13.09
CA TRP A 592 -13.42 7.62 11.98
C TRP A 592 -12.26 6.78 12.49
N ALA A 593 -11.92 5.73 11.75
CA ALA A 593 -10.77 4.86 12.00
C ALA A 593 -9.83 4.85 10.80
N SER A 594 -8.56 4.55 11.05
CA SER A 594 -7.55 4.45 10.01
C SER A 594 -6.50 3.42 10.38
N GLU A 595 -6.12 2.62 9.39
CA GLU A 595 -5.12 1.58 9.47
C GLU A 595 -4.17 1.74 8.28
N GLY A 596 -2.86 1.78 8.52
CA GLY A 596 -1.91 2.02 7.44
C GLY A 596 -0.53 1.44 7.69
N VAL A 597 0.25 1.39 6.62
CA VAL A 597 1.62 0.86 6.59
C VAL A 597 2.59 1.96 6.21
N GLN A 598 3.72 2.07 6.92
CA GLN A 598 4.79 3.00 6.57
C GLN A 598 5.44 2.57 5.25
N ILE A 599 5.63 3.52 4.34
CA ILE A 599 6.26 3.28 3.03
C ILE A 599 7.78 3.45 3.18
N GLY A 600 8.57 2.52 2.63
CA GLY A 600 10.02 2.58 2.69
C GLY A 600 10.59 1.95 3.97
N ALA A 601 11.75 2.41 4.40
CA ALA A 601 12.38 1.95 5.63
C ALA A 601 11.67 2.53 6.87
N VAL A 602 12.02 2.00 8.04
CA VAL A 602 11.49 2.48 9.31
C VAL A 602 11.83 3.96 9.50
N GLY A 603 10.86 4.76 9.95
CA GLY A 603 11.07 6.20 10.13
C GLY A 603 11.01 7.04 8.84
N SER A 604 10.81 6.40 7.69
CA SER A 604 10.79 7.01 6.35
C SER A 604 9.87 8.22 6.25
N GLU A 605 10.37 9.23 5.53
CA GLU A 605 9.68 10.50 5.26
C GLU A 605 8.59 10.34 4.19
N ALA A 606 8.58 9.22 3.46
CA ALA A 606 7.48 8.87 2.55
C ALA A 606 6.16 8.65 3.30
N GLY A 607 6.21 8.47 4.62
CA GLY A 607 5.03 8.49 5.49
C GLY A 607 4.24 7.18 5.45
N VAL A 608 2.92 7.29 5.67
CA VAL A 608 2.02 6.15 5.87
C VAL A 608 0.91 6.17 4.84
N LEU A 609 0.73 5.06 4.12
CA LEU A 609 -0.38 4.82 3.21
C LEU A 609 -1.31 3.77 3.81
N GLY A 610 -2.61 4.00 3.73
CA GLY A 610 -3.55 3.08 4.34
C GLY A 610 -5.00 3.31 3.99
N LEU A 611 -5.85 2.63 4.74
CA LEU A 611 -7.30 2.63 4.59
C LEU A 611 -7.93 3.42 5.72
N TRP A 612 -8.93 4.23 5.40
CA TRP A 612 -9.77 4.90 6.38
C TRP A 612 -11.23 4.48 6.18
N THR A 613 -11.99 4.51 7.27
CA THR A 613 -13.42 4.15 7.29
C THR A 613 -14.10 4.68 8.55
N GLY A 614 -15.41 4.48 8.70
CA GLY A 614 -16.12 4.71 9.96
C GLY A 614 -15.57 3.85 11.09
N ALA A 615 -15.50 4.40 12.31
CA ALA A 615 -14.88 3.73 13.45
C ALA A 615 -15.65 2.48 13.94
N ARG A 616 -16.92 2.37 13.56
CA ARG A 616 -17.78 1.22 13.88
C ARG A 616 -17.65 0.09 12.86
N HIS A 617 -17.11 0.39 11.67
CA HIS A 617 -16.95 -0.54 10.56
C HIS A 617 -18.28 -1.21 10.19
N GLU A 618 -19.33 -0.42 10.15
CA GLU A 618 -20.63 -0.89 9.68
C GLU A 618 -20.51 -1.28 8.21
N GLY A 619 -21.32 -2.24 7.74
CA GLY A 619 -21.22 -2.74 6.35
C GLY A 619 -21.52 -1.69 5.27
N ARG A 620 -21.88 -0.49 5.72
CA ARG A 620 -22.31 0.70 5.01
C ARG A 620 -21.46 1.93 5.41
N ASP A 621 -20.35 1.73 6.11
CA ASP A 621 -19.44 2.83 6.39
C ASP A 621 -18.69 3.24 5.11
N PRO A 622 -18.36 4.52 4.93
CA PRO A 622 -17.50 4.92 3.84
C PRO A 622 -16.14 4.22 3.97
N ILE A 623 -15.47 4.01 2.83
CA ILE A 623 -14.16 3.40 2.75
C ILE A 623 -13.33 4.16 1.71
N GLY A 624 -12.04 4.34 1.98
CA GLY A 624 -11.14 4.93 1.00
C GLY A 624 -9.69 4.91 1.45
N PRO A 625 -8.77 5.38 0.60
CA PRO A 625 -7.37 5.45 0.94
C PRO A 625 -7.03 6.78 1.63
N PHE A 626 -6.03 6.74 2.50
CA PHE A 626 -5.35 7.94 2.99
C PHE A 626 -3.85 7.80 2.79
N TRP A 627 -3.19 8.93 2.54
CA TRP A 627 -1.74 9.03 2.60
C TRP A 627 -1.38 10.22 3.48
N GLN A 628 -0.53 10.00 4.48
CA GLN A 628 0.02 11.05 5.31
C GLN A 628 1.55 11.05 5.29
N TRP A 629 2.17 12.22 5.22
CA TRP A 629 3.62 12.41 5.21
C TRP A 629 4.02 13.54 6.15
N ARG A 630 5.21 13.43 6.74
CA ARG A 630 5.72 14.41 7.72
C ARG A 630 6.29 15.61 6.98
N VAL A 631 6.03 16.81 7.49
CA VAL A 631 6.52 18.07 6.90
C VAL A 631 7.29 18.94 7.89
N ALA A 632 7.11 18.69 9.19
CA ALA A 632 8.00 19.13 10.26
C ALA A 632 8.08 18.00 11.28
#